data_AF-A0A2E0X7G5-F1
#
_entry.id   AF-A0A2E0X7G5-F1
#
_cell.length_a   1.000
_cell.length_b   1.000
_cell.length_c   1.000
_cell.angle_alpha   90.00
_cell.angle_beta   90.00
_cell.angle_gamma   90.00
#
_symmetry.space_group_name_H-M   'P 1'
#
loop_
_entity.id
_entity.type
_entity.pdbx_description
1 polymer ?
#
loop_
_entity_poly.entity_id
_entity_poly.type
_entity_poly.pdbx_seq_one_letter_code
_entity_poly.pdbx_strand_id
1 'polypeptide(L)' 'MSRLWRNRMSELPPELRTLPVGERIELVSQLWDSIAEDAPACPLSEDQRRLLESRLAARADRDDQSQAWGEFKAQLPPKS' A
#
# COMPACT_ATOMS: atom_id res chain seq x y z
N MET A 1 -22.98 7.03 -1.34
CA MET A 1 -21.57 7.30 -1.71
C MET A 1 -20.86 5.95 -1.87
N SER A 2 -21.15 5.27 -2.99
CA SER A 2 -21.01 3.81 -3.08
C SER A 2 -20.60 3.36 -4.50
N ARG A 3 -19.80 2.29 -4.54
CA ARG A 3 -19.57 1.35 -5.66
C ARG A 3 -18.62 1.73 -6.81
N LEU A 4 -17.60 2.58 -6.63
CA LEU A 4 -16.61 2.80 -7.70
C LEU A 4 -15.38 1.88 -7.65
N TRP A 5 -15.07 1.25 -6.51
CA TRP A 5 -13.93 0.32 -6.41
C TRP A 5 -14.26 -1.13 -6.82
N ARG A 6 -15.53 -1.43 -7.17
CA ARG A 6 -15.99 -2.82 -7.40
C ARG A 6 -16.05 -3.24 -8.88
N ASN A 7 -15.87 -2.33 -9.86
CA ASN A 7 -16.18 -2.65 -11.26
C ASN A 7 -15.18 -2.12 -12.33
N ARG A 8 -13.88 -2.15 -12.06
CA ARG A 8 -12.86 -1.98 -13.12
C ARG A 8 -11.62 -2.88 -12.92
N MET A 9 -11.80 -4.13 -12.50
CA MET A 9 -10.90 -5.18 -12.97
C MET A 9 -11.40 -5.61 -14.35
N SER A 10 -11.36 -4.66 -15.30
CA SER A 10 -11.30 -5.01 -16.71
C SER A 10 -10.22 -6.08 -16.83
N GLU A 11 -10.54 -7.17 -17.52
CA GLU A 11 -9.73 -8.38 -17.63
C GLU A 11 -8.24 -8.05 -17.65
N LEU A 12 -7.50 -8.47 -16.60
CA LEU A 12 -6.05 -8.38 -16.62
C LEU A 12 -5.58 -9.09 -17.90
N PRO A 13 -4.74 -8.46 -18.73
CA PRO A 13 -4.19 -9.09 -19.91
C PRO A 13 -3.70 -10.50 -19.54
N PRO A 14 -4.10 -11.55 -20.28
CA PRO A 14 -3.82 -12.93 -19.90
C PRO A 14 -2.31 -13.18 -19.71
N GLU A 15 -1.47 -12.42 -20.40
CA GLU A 15 -0.02 -12.44 -20.29
C GLU A 15 0.45 -12.10 -18.86
N LEU A 16 -0.21 -11.17 -18.17
CA LEU A 16 0.13 -10.84 -16.78
C LEU A 16 -0.14 -12.01 -15.83
N ARG A 17 -1.08 -12.90 -16.16
CA ARG A 17 -1.35 -14.08 -15.35
C ARG A 17 -0.30 -15.17 -15.55
N THR A 18 0.39 -15.16 -16.69
CA THR A 18 1.48 -16.11 -16.98
C THR A 18 2.79 -15.77 -16.27
N LEU A 19 2.94 -14.53 -15.79
CA LEU A 19 4.11 -14.11 -15.02
C LEU A 19 4.13 -14.80 -13.63
N PRO A 20 5.32 -15.21 -13.15
CA PRO A 20 5.54 -15.58 -11.75
C PRO A 20 5.04 -14.50 -10.79
N VAL A 21 4.62 -14.93 -9.59
CA VAL A 21 4.07 -14.01 -8.57
C VAL A 21 5.02 -12.85 -8.25
N GLY A 22 6.33 -13.14 -8.16
CA GLY A 22 7.36 -12.11 -7.89
C GLY A 22 7.39 -11.03 -8.97
N GLU A 23 7.44 -11.44 -10.24
CA GLU A 23 7.43 -10.52 -11.38
C GLU A 23 6.17 -9.66 -11.44
N ARG A 24 5.02 -10.22 -11.05
CA ARG A 24 3.78 -9.42 -10.94
C ARG A 24 3.85 -8.39 -9.82
N ILE A 25 4.48 -8.73 -8.69
CA ILE A 25 4.68 -7.78 -7.58
C ILE A 25 5.62 -6.66 -8.00
N GLU A 26 6.72 -7.00 -8.67
CA GLU A 26 7.67 -6.00 -9.21
C GLU A 26 7.00 -5.08 -10.23
N LEU A 27 6.22 -5.63 -11.15
CA LEU A 27 5.49 -4.85 -12.14
C LEU A 27 4.47 -3.90 -11.49
N VAL A 28 3.75 -4.36 -10.46
CA VAL A 28 2.85 -3.50 -9.69
C VAL A 28 3.62 -2.38 -8.99
N SER A 29 4.81 -2.65 -8.46
CA SER A 29 5.67 -1.61 -7.85
C SER A 29 6.10 -0.57 -8.88
N GLN A 30 6.62 -1.01 -10.04
CA GLN A 30 7.07 -0.10 -11.10
C GLN A 30 5.93 0.75 -11.64
N LEU A 31 4.74 0.16 -11.83
CA LEU A 31 3.56 0.89 -12.25
C LEU A 31 3.11 1.90 -11.19
N TRP A 32 3.25 1.56 -9.91
CA TRP A 32 2.93 2.48 -8.83
C TRP A 32 3.89 3.69 -8.81
N ASP A 33 5.18 3.45 -9.01
CA ASP A 33 6.19 4.51 -9.10
C ASP A 33 5.94 5.42 -10.32
N SER A 34 5.62 4.85 -11.49
CA SER A 34 5.33 5.65 -12.68
C SER A 34 4.09 6.54 -12.50
N ILE A 35 3.05 6.03 -11.82
CA ILE A 35 1.86 6.82 -11.49
C ILE A 35 2.22 7.95 -10.54
N ALA A 36 3.12 7.72 -9.58
CA ALA A 36 3.55 8.76 -8.65
C ALA A 36 4.35 9.88 -9.35
N GLU A 37 5.13 9.54 -10.39
CA GLU A 37 5.83 10.53 -11.23
C GLU A 37 4.86 11.41 -12.02
N ASP A 38 3.77 10.83 -12.54
CA ASP A 38 2.74 11.54 -13.31
C ASP A 38 1.67 12.21 -12.43
N ALA A 39 1.65 11.91 -11.12
CA ALA A 39 0.62 12.41 -10.23
C ALA A 39 0.71 13.93 -10.09
N PRO A 40 -0.42 14.66 -10.13
CA PRO A 40 -0.39 16.09 -9.88
C PRO A 40 0.15 16.36 -8.49
N ALA A 41 0.89 17.46 -8.35
CA ALA A 41 1.40 17.89 -7.06
C ALA A 41 0.23 17.95 -6.05
N CYS A 42 0.38 17.20 -4.96
CA CYS A 42 -0.54 17.22 -3.83
C CYS A 42 0.17 17.95 -2.68
N PRO A 43 0.22 19.30 -2.70
CA PRO A 43 0.91 20.05 -1.66
C PRO A 43 0.18 19.86 -0.34
N LEU A 44 0.93 19.46 0.69
CA LEU A 44 0.43 19.41 2.04
C LEU A 44 0.30 20.83 2.61
N SER A 45 -0.80 21.10 3.32
CA SER A 45 -0.89 22.30 4.14
C SER A 45 0.14 22.26 5.28
N GLU A 46 0.47 23.43 5.83
CA GLU A 46 1.40 23.52 6.96
C GLU A 46 0.93 22.71 8.16
N ASP A 47 -0.38 22.71 8.44
CA ASP A 47 -0.96 21.93 9.54
C ASP A 47 -0.85 20.41 9.27
N GLN A 48 -1.06 19.98 8.02
CA GLN A 48 -0.91 18.57 7.64
C GLN A 48 0.56 18.12 7.77
N ARG A 49 1.51 18.96 7.35
CA ARG A 49 2.94 18.67 7.48
C ARG A 49 3.35 18.56 8.94
N ARG A 50 2.98 19.54 9.78
CA ARG A 50 3.24 19.51 11.22
C ARG A 50 2.63 18.28 11.91
N LEU A 51 1.42 17.88 11.49
CA LEU A 51 0.79 16.66 12.00
C LEU A 51 1.58 15.40 11.62
N LEU A 52 2.06 15.30 10.38
CA LEU A 52 2.87 14.16 9.93
C LEU A 52 4.22 14.11 10.65
N GLU A 53 4.91 15.24 10.79
CA GLU A 53 6.17 15.35 11.53
C GLU A 53 6.01 14.92 12.99
N SER A 54 4.94 15.37 13.66
CA SER A 54 4.62 14.95 15.03
C SER A 54 4.39 13.43 15.13
N ARG A 55 3.68 12.84 14.17
CA ARG A 55 3.43 11.38 14.13
C ARG A 55 4.71 10.59 13.86
N LEU A 56 5.61 11.10 13.02
CA LEU A 56 6.89 10.46 12.73
C LEU A 56 7.81 10.51 13.96
N ALA A 57 7.89 11.65 14.66
CA ALA A 57 8.65 11.78 15.90
C ALA A 57 8.12 10.83 16.98
N ALA A 58 6.79 10.80 17.19
CA ALA A 58 6.17 9.88 18.14
C ALA A 58 6.35 8.40 17.78
N ARG A 59 6.61 8.07 16.51
CA ARG A 59 6.97 6.71 16.08
C ARG A 59 8.43 6.40 16.39
N ALA A 60 9.35 7.34 16.18
CA ALA A 60 10.77 7.14 16.48
C ALA A 60 11.02 6.91 17.98
N ASP A 61 10.23 7.55 18.84
CA ASP A 61 10.30 7.40 20.30
C ASP A 61 9.60 6.13 20.83
N ARG A 62 8.88 5.40 19.96
CA ARG A 62 8.25 4.12 20.31
C ARG A 62 9.16 2.99 19.87
N ASP A 63 9.46 2.09 20.81
CA ASP A 63 9.99 0.76 20.46
C ASP A 63 9.06 0.14 19.42
N ASP A 64 9.65 -0.40 18.35
CA ASP A 64 8.92 -0.74 17.14
C ASP A 64 7.82 -1.76 17.45
N GLN A 65 6.57 -1.29 17.52
CA GLN A 65 5.39 -2.15 17.68
C GLN A 65 5.07 -2.89 16.39
N SER A 66 5.96 -2.88 15.39
CA SER A 66 5.86 -3.80 14.28
C SER A 66 6.02 -5.22 14.79
N GLN A 67 5.07 -6.05 14.38
CA GLN A 67 5.17 -7.48 14.55
C GLN A 67 5.44 -8.09 13.18
N ALA A 68 6.28 -9.11 13.11
CA ALA A 68 6.51 -9.80 11.85
C ALA A 68 5.17 -10.35 11.33
N TRP A 69 4.89 -10.15 10.04
CA TRP A 69 3.63 -10.60 9.45
C TRP A 69 3.37 -12.10 9.65
N GLY A 70 4.43 -12.91 9.71
CA GLY A 70 4.35 -14.33 10.04
C GLY A 70 3.78 -14.58 11.45
N GLU A 71 4.30 -13.88 12.45
CA GLU A 71 3.85 -13.98 13.84
C GLU A 71 2.40 -13.52 13.99
N PHE A 72 2.00 -12.47 13.26
CA PHE A 72 0.62 -11.96 13.33
C PHE A 72 -0.36 -12.95 12.73
N LYS A 73 -0.02 -13.52 11.57
CA LYS A 73 -0.81 -14.58 10.94
C LYS A 73 -1.00 -15.79 11.84
N ALA A 74 0.00 -16.16 12.64
CA ALA A 74 -0.10 -17.28 13.56
C ALA A 74 -1.12 -17.06 14.69
N GLN A 75 -1.45 -15.80 15.01
CA GLN A 75 -2.44 -15.42 16.02
C GLN A 75 -3.87 -15.33 15.46
N LEU A 76 -4.04 -15.36 14.14
CA LEU A 76 -5.37 -15.27 13.53
C LEU A 76 -6.16 -16.57 13.76
N PRO A 77 -7.44 -16.47 14.13
CA PRO A 77 -8.28 -17.66 14.28
C PRO A 77 -8.43 -18.38 12.93
N PRO A 78 -8.61 -19.73 12.95
CA PRO A 78 -8.85 -20.47 11.73
C PRO A 78 -10.11 -19.95 11.04
N LYS A 79 -10.04 -19.80 9.73
CA LYS A 79 -11.14 -19.33 8.90
C LYS A 79 -12.29 -20.36 8.99
N SER A 80 -13.43 -19.96 9.55
CA SER A 80 -14.66 -20.77 9.64
C SER A 80 -15.30 -20.98 8.27
#